data_AF-A0A0P6VEI4-F1
#
_entry.id   AF-A0A0P6VEI4-F1
#
_cell.length_a   1.000
_cell.length_b   1.000
_cell.length_c   1.000
_cell.angle_alpha   90.00
_cell.angle_beta   90.00
_cell.angle_gamma   90.00
#
_symmetry.space_group_name_H-M   'P 1'
#
loop_
_entity.id
_entity.type
_entity.pdbx_description
1 polymer ?
#
loop_
_entity_poly.entity_id
_entity_poly.type
_entity_poly.pdbx_seq_one_letter_code
_entity_poly.pdbx_strand_id
1 'polypeptide(L)' 'MGDANEYAAMQRLWHPLWGDRRQELAVIGVDMDAPRTRAALDACLLSDRELRQGPAQWQLLDDPFPHWAR' A
#
# COMPACT_ATOMS: atom_id res chain seq x y z
N MET A 1 -23.24 -10.89 14.81
CA MET A 1 -23.76 -9.56 14.44
C MET A 1 -22.78 -8.57 15.06
N GLY A 2 -22.07 -7.79 14.24
CA GLY A 2 -20.97 -6.94 14.73
C GLY A 2 -21.43 -5.93 15.78
N ASP A 3 -20.58 -5.64 16.75
CA ASP A 3 -20.86 -4.63 17.78
C ASP A 3 -20.94 -3.23 17.13
N ALA A 4 -21.77 -2.33 17.67
CA ALA A 4 -21.93 -0.97 17.17
C ALA A 4 -20.58 -0.21 17.09
N ASN A 5 -19.63 -0.55 17.96
CA ASN A 5 -18.28 -0.02 17.93
C ASN A 5 -17.48 -0.46 16.69
N GLU A 6 -17.62 -1.71 16.25
CA GLU A 6 -16.95 -2.23 15.06
C GLU A 6 -17.46 -1.53 13.80
N TYR A 7 -18.77 -1.29 13.71
CA TYR A 7 -19.37 -0.52 12.62
C TYR A 7 -18.87 0.93 12.59
N ALA A 8 -18.79 1.59 13.74
CA ALA A 8 -18.27 2.96 13.83
C ALA A 8 -16.78 3.05 13.43
N ALA A 9 -15.97 2.05 13.80
CA ALA A 9 -14.57 1.97 13.38
C ALA A 9 -14.44 1.77 11.86
N MET A 10 -15.28 0.93 11.28
CA MET A 10 -15.25 0.64 9.83
C MET A 10 -15.66 1.87 8.99
N GLN A 11 -16.62 2.68 9.47
CA GLN A 11 -17.00 3.93 8.79
C GLN A 11 -15.88 4.96 8.77
N ARG A 12 -15.03 5.03 9.81
CA ARG A 12 -13.88 5.95 9.83
C ARG A 12 -12.80 5.60 8.82
N LEU A 13 -12.73 4.33 8.42
CA LEU A 13 -11.73 3.80 7.51
C LEU A 13 -12.22 3.77 6.05
N TRP A 14 -13.48 4.13 5.80
CA TRP A 14 -14.08 4.07 4.48
C TRP A 14 -13.62 5.24 3.60
N HIS A 15 -12.97 4.93 2.48
CA HIS A 15 -12.62 5.94 1.47
C HIS A 15 -13.78 6.19 0.50
N PRO A 16 -14.16 7.45 0.18
CA PRO A 16 -15.32 7.75 -0.67
C PRO A 16 -15.24 7.15 -2.08
N LEU A 17 -14.03 7.02 -2.64
CA LEU A 17 -13.82 6.45 -3.98
C LEU A 17 -13.40 4.99 -3.96
N TRP A 18 -12.76 4.55 -2.88
CA TRP A 18 -12.05 3.27 -2.85
C TRP A 18 -12.64 2.27 -1.87
N GLY A 19 -13.63 2.67 -1.07
CA GLY A 19 -14.27 1.84 -0.07
C GLY A 19 -13.30 1.46 1.04
N ASP A 20 -13.29 0.18 1.39
CA ASP A 20 -12.45 -0.39 2.45
C ASP A 20 -11.13 -0.99 1.93
N ARG A 21 -10.75 -0.72 0.67
CA ARG A 21 -9.51 -1.20 0.07
C ARG A 21 -8.31 -0.79 0.94
N ARG A 22 -7.68 -1.79 1.55
CA ARG A 22 -6.49 -1.64 2.38
C ARG A 22 -5.55 -2.82 2.17
N GLN A 23 -4.27 -2.58 2.36
CA GLN A 23 -3.25 -3.61 2.38
C GLN A 23 -2.43 -3.44 3.66
N GLU A 24 -2.15 -4.55 4.32
CA GLU A 24 -1.26 -4.60 5.49
C GLU A 24 -0.08 -5.50 5.12
N LEU A 25 1.13 -4.96 5.26
CA LEU A 25 2.38 -5.67 4.97
C LEU A 25 3.13 -5.89 6.28
N ALA A 26 3.55 -7.13 6.53
CA ALA A 26 4.42 -7.49 7.64
C ALA A 26 5.79 -7.92 7.09
N VAL A 27 6.85 -7.22 7.51
CA VAL A 27 8.23 -7.54 7.12
C VAL A 27 8.96 -8.09 8.34
N ILE A 28 9.56 -9.28 8.22
CA ILE A 28 10.24 -9.99 9.31
C ILE A 28 11.69 -10.24 8.89
N GLY A 29 12.63 -9.85 9.74
CA GLY A 29 14.06 -10.03 9.49
C GLY A 29 14.88 -9.96 10.79
N VAL A 30 16.10 -10.49 10.74
CA VAL A 30 17.08 -10.41 11.83
C VAL A 30 17.93 -9.15 11.66
N ASP A 31 18.20 -8.41 12.74
CA ASP A 31 18.94 -7.14 12.74
C ASP A 31 18.43 -6.13 11.71
N MET A 32 17.11 -6.11 11.50
CA MET A 32 16.48 -5.25 10.49
C MET A 32 16.45 -3.78 10.94
N ASP A 33 16.84 -2.90 10.03
CA ASP A 33 16.62 -1.46 10.14
C ASP A 33 15.18 -1.10 9.75
N ALA A 34 14.27 -1.14 10.74
CA ALA A 34 12.85 -0.86 10.52
C ALA A 34 12.57 0.54 9.95
N PRO A 35 13.20 1.64 10.44
CA PRO A 35 13.05 2.97 9.84
C PRO A 35 13.41 3.00 8.35
N ARG A 36 14.55 2.39 7.97
CA ARG A 36 14.96 2.34 6.57
C ARG A 36 13.99 1.53 5.71
N THR A 37 13.54 0.38 6.20
CA THR A 37 12.54 -0.45 5.50
C THR A 37 11.25 0.32 5.28
N ARG A 38 10.78 1.07 6.29
CA ARG A 38 9.57 1.88 6.16
C ARG A 38 9.74 3.02 5.16
N ALA A 39 10.87 3.73 5.19
CA ALA A 39 11.17 4.77 4.23
C ALA A 39 11.21 4.24 2.78
N ALA A 40 11.73 3.02 2.58
CA ALA A 40 11.72 2.39 1.26
C ALA A 40 10.30 2.05 0.78
N LEU A 41 9.42 1.57 1.66
CA LEU A 41 8.01 1.32 1.33
C LEU A 41 7.23 2.61 1.06
N ASP A 42 7.49 3.67 1.85
CA ASP A 42 6.86 4.97 1.65
C ASP A 42 7.27 5.59 0.29
N ALA A 43 8.51 5.35 -0.15
CA ALA A 43 8.99 5.79 -1.46
C ALA A 43 8.32 5.04 -2.64
N CYS A 44 7.69 3.88 -2.39
CA CYS A 44 6.93 3.14 -3.40
C CYS A 44 5.47 3.63 -3.55
N LEU A 45 5.02 4.59 -2.74
CA LEU A 45 3.67 5.12 -2.85
C LEU A 45 3.53 6.01 -4.09
N LEU A 46 2.44 5.80 -4.83
CA LEU A 46 2.06 6.69 -5.91
C LEU A 46 1.61 8.04 -5.36
N SER A 47 2.07 9.13 -5.97
CA SER A 47 1.45 10.44 -5.79
C SER A 47 0.02 10.45 -6.37
N ASP A 48 -0.81 11.41 -5.95
CA ASP A 48 -2.16 11.58 -6.51
C ASP A 48 -2.16 11.73 -8.04
N ARG A 49 -1.08 12.31 -8.59
CA ARG A 49 -0.90 12.45 -10.04
C ARG A 49 -0.71 11.10 -10.71
N GLU A 50 0.19 10.27 -10.19
CA GLU A 50 0.47 8.94 -10.73
C GLU A 50 -0.72 8.01 -10.54
N LEU A 51 -1.40 8.08 -9.39
CA LEU A 51 -2.62 7.31 -9.14
C LEU A 51 -3.69 7.58 -10.22
N ARG A 52 -3.84 8.84 -10.67
CA ARG A 52 -4.78 9.21 -11.75
C ARG A 52 -4.38 8.69 -13.13
N GLN A 53 -3.11 8.42 -13.38
CA GLN A 53 -2.65 7.91 -14.68
C GLN A 53 -3.04 6.44 -14.89
N GLY A 54 -3.24 5.71 -13.79
CA GLY A 54 -3.78 4.36 -13.80
C GLY A 54 -2.81 3.27 -14.27
N PRO A 55 -3.27 2.00 -14.24
CA PRO A 55 -2.42 0.82 -14.35
C PRO A 55 -1.57 0.75 -15.62
N ALA A 56 -2.06 1.26 -16.75
CA ALA A 56 -1.31 1.26 -18.01
C ALA A 56 -0.03 2.10 -17.93
N GLN A 57 -0.05 3.21 -17.18
CA GLN A 57 1.14 4.03 -16.96
C GLN A 57 2.03 3.47 -15.85
N TRP A 58 1.46 2.82 -14.84
CA TRP A 58 2.25 2.23 -13.76
C TRP A 58 3.20 1.14 -14.26
N GLN A 59 2.82 0.43 -15.34
CA GLN A 59 3.70 -0.56 -16.01
C GLN A 59 4.95 0.05 -16.65
N LEU A 60 4.99 1.37 -16.82
CA LEU A 60 6.15 2.08 -17.37
C LEU A 60 7.01 2.71 -16.28
N LEU A 61 6.65 2.58 -15.00
CA LEU A 61 7.49 3.00 -13.89
C LEU A 61 8.72 2.09 -13.79
N ASP A 62 9.83 2.66 -13.35
CA ASP A 62 11.06 1.90 -13.13
C ASP A 62 10.81 0.80 -12.09
N ASP A 63 11.10 -0.44 -12.48
CA ASP A 63 11.06 -1.60 -11.59
C ASP A 63 12.46 -1.83 -11.00
N PRO A 64 12.68 -1.57 -9.69
CA PRO A 64 13.97 -1.79 -9.06
C PRO A 64 14.27 -3.27 -8.82
N PHE A 65 13.31 -4.17 -9.02
CA PHE A 65 13.51 -5.61 -8.87
C PHE A 65 14.08 -6.22 -10.15
N PRO A 66 14.91 -7.28 -10.02
CA PRO A 66 15.40 -8.00 -11.19
C PRO A 66 14.23 -8.67 -11.91
N HIS A 67 14.36 -8.88 -13.22
CA HIS A 67 13.44 -9.74 -13.94
C HIS A 67 13.46 -11.14 -13.31
N TRP A 68 12.31 -11.57 -12.78
CA TRP A 68 12.18 -12.89 -12.18
C TRP A 68 12.23 -13.94 -13.28
N ALA A 69 13.33 -14.69 -13.35
CA ALA A 69 13.43 -15.86 -14.22
C ALA A 69 12.52 -16.97 -13.67
N ARG A 70 11.85 -17.69 -14.58
CA ARG A 70 11.03 -18.85 -14.25
C ARG A 70 11.89 -20.07 -13.94
#